data_AF-A0A1I7TUM2-F1
#
_entry.id   AF-A0A1I7TUM2-F1
#
_cell.length_a   1.000
_cell.length_b   1.000
_cell.length_c   1.000
_cell.angle_alpha   90.00
_cell.angle_beta   90.00
_cell.angle_gamma   90.00
#
_symmetry.space_group_name_H-M   'P 1'
#
loop_
_entity.id
_entity.type
_entity.pdbx_description
1 polymer ?
#
loop_
_entity_poly.entity_id
_entity_poly.type
_entity_poly.pdbx_seq_one_letter_code
_entity_poly.pdbx_strand_id
1 'polypeptide(L)'
;MNPFELINLSLTSSKARRAVIFFSRIKSRFWVGIGIHGSPFINIKESRRIGMSWEYSWTSNPSKVGLTTHTARLDLYSYECIHLFSESRMHDCMKWYEIIKPVLGCQIGHASVDNPKPSITDWLRSHQDSIGGISILEGDEENVKYLLKTIRVLGDLSLKISPRSYQLEFPEGLTRLEIDTAELINYDQLLRLKVRNINLRGSILTNQEINGFLKSWMSCESHLDLKSIEIDIPLSKAVNEIMDLPHEVTKIGYKIKRCDRKEANVTFGLWTRPYLYLSID
;
A
#
# COMPACT_ATOMS: atom_id res chain seq x y z
N MET A 1 3.87 -8.82 -27.58
CA MET A 1 2.72 -7.94 -27.41
C MET A 1 2.65 -7.41 -25.99
N ASN A 2 2.50 -6.10 -25.86
CA ASN A 2 2.24 -5.42 -24.60
C ASN A 2 0.74 -5.58 -24.21
N PRO A 3 0.34 -5.19 -22.98
CA PRO A 3 -1.06 -5.26 -22.55
C PRO A 3 -2.05 -4.54 -23.45
N PHE A 4 -1.73 -3.34 -23.93
CA PHE A 4 -2.62 -2.57 -24.80
C PHE A 4 -2.88 -3.30 -26.12
N GLU A 5 -1.86 -3.87 -26.75
CA GLU A 5 -1.99 -4.66 -27.97
C GLU A 5 -2.84 -5.92 -27.75
N LEU A 6 -2.67 -6.61 -26.61
CA LEU A 6 -3.47 -7.78 -26.25
C LEU A 6 -4.94 -7.41 -26.05
N ILE A 7 -5.21 -6.31 -25.35
CA ILE A 7 -6.56 -5.79 -25.12
C ILE A 7 -7.19 -5.36 -26.45
N ASN A 8 -6.50 -4.55 -27.25
CA ASN A 8 -6.99 -4.08 -28.54
C ASN A 8 -7.27 -5.25 -29.49
N LEU A 9 -6.35 -6.22 -29.59
CA LEU A 9 -6.58 -7.44 -30.39
C LEU A 9 -7.82 -8.19 -29.92
N SER A 10 -8.03 -8.30 -28.61
CA SER A 10 -9.20 -8.98 -28.03
C SER A 10 -10.52 -8.29 -28.37
N LEU A 11 -10.51 -6.98 -28.64
CA LEU A 11 -11.69 -6.20 -29.01
C LEU A 11 -12.04 -6.31 -30.50
N THR A 12 -11.14 -6.79 -31.36
CA THR A 12 -11.37 -6.87 -32.82
C THR A 12 -12.42 -7.91 -33.23
N SER A 13 -12.49 -9.06 -32.55
CA SER A 13 -13.46 -10.12 -32.85
C SER A 13 -13.57 -11.14 -31.72
N SER A 14 -14.67 -11.89 -31.67
CA SER A 14 -14.85 -12.99 -30.72
C SER A 14 -13.83 -14.12 -30.88
N LYS A 15 -13.31 -14.35 -32.09
CA LYS A 15 -12.23 -15.31 -32.36
C LYS A 15 -10.90 -14.82 -31.78
N ALA A 16 -10.54 -13.56 -32.04
CA ALA A 16 -9.34 -12.94 -31.49
C ALA A 16 -9.38 -12.90 -29.96
N ARG A 17 -10.53 -12.51 -29.37
CA ARG A 17 -10.75 -12.52 -27.92
C ARG A 17 -10.45 -13.89 -27.31
N ARG A 18 -11.01 -14.97 -27.87
CA ARG A 18 -10.78 -16.33 -27.38
C ARG A 18 -9.31 -16.74 -27.48
N ALA A 19 -8.64 -16.40 -28.57
CA ALA A 19 -7.22 -16.69 -28.75
C ALA A 19 -6.34 -15.98 -27.71
N VAL A 20 -6.58 -14.69 -27.45
CA VAL A 20 -5.85 -13.91 -26.44
C VAL A 20 -6.11 -14.46 -25.03
N ILE A 21 -7.36 -14.72 -24.67
CA ILE A 21 -7.71 -15.32 -23.36
C ILE A 21 -6.97 -16.64 -23.16
N PHE A 22 -6.97 -17.51 -24.17
CA PHE A 22 -6.28 -18.79 -24.10
C PHE A 22 -4.77 -18.62 -23.89
N PHE A 23 -4.15 -17.71 -24.64
CA PHE A 23 -2.73 -17.39 -24.50
C PHE A 23 -2.39 -16.86 -23.09
N SER A 24 -3.17 -15.91 -22.57
CA SER A 24 -2.93 -15.29 -21.26
C SER A 24 -3.09 -16.27 -20.09
N ARG A 25 -3.97 -17.28 -20.21
CA ARG A 25 -4.12 -18.33 -19.19
C ARG A 25 -2.87 -19.20 -19.05
N ILE A 26 -2.16 -19.46 -20.14
CA ILE A 26 -0.96 -20.30 -20.14
C ILE A 26 0.23 -19.54 -19.53
N LYS A 27 0.27 -18.21 -19.68
CA LYS A 27 1.34 -17.35 -19.19
C LYS A 27 0.78 -16.11 -18.49
N SER A 28 0.13 -16.31 -17.35
CA SER A 28 -0.30 -15.17 -16.52
C SER A 28 0.95 -14.46 -15.99
N ARG A 29 1.22 -13.27 -16.52
CA ARG A 29 2.35 -12.42 -16.15
C ARG A 29 1.91 -11.05 -15.63
N PHE A 30 0.65 -10.68 -15.82
CA PHE A 30 0.20 -9.33 -15.53
C PHE A 30 -0.42 -9.20 -14.14
N TRP A 31 0.02 -8.18 -13.41
CA TRP A 31 -0.55 -7.71 -12.16
C TRP A 31 -1.31 -6.42 -12.40
N VAL A 32 -2.50 -6.30 -11.82
CA VAL A 32 -3.30 -5.09 -11.93
C VAL A 32 -3.33 -4.33 -10.60
N GLY A 33 -3.01 -3.04 -10.67
CA GLY A 33 -3.39 -2.06 -9.66
C GLY A 33 -4.63 -1.31 -10.10
N ILE A 34 -5.59 -1.08 -9.20
CA ILE A 34 -6.79 -0.31 -9.52
C ILE A 34 -6.93 0.90 -8.60
N GLY A 35 -7.16 2.08 -9.16
CA GLY A 35 -7.50 3.29 -8.44
C GLY A 35 -8.98 3.62 -8.64
N ILE A 36 -9.78 3.58 -7.57
CA ILE A 36 -11.20 3.94 -7.55
C ILE A 36 -11.36 5.18 -6.67
N HIS A 37 -11.05 6.33 -7.26
CA HIS A 37 -11.08 7.63 -6.59
C HIS A 37 -11.29 8.77 -7.61
N GLY A 38 -11.11 10.02 -7.20
CA GLY A 38 -11.37 11.21 -8.01
C GLY A 38 -10.65 11.29 -9.37
N SER A 39 -9.63 10.45 -9.60
CA SER A 39 -8.95 10.23 -10.89
C SER A 39 -8.70 8.74 -11.06
N PRO A 40 -9.72 7.96 -11.48
CA PRO A 40 -9.61 6.51 -11.43
C PRO A 40 -8.70 5.99 -12.54
N PHE A 41 -8.07 4.85 -12.27
CA PHE A 41 -7.10 4.24 -13.19
C PHE A 41 -7.03 2.72 -13.04
N ILE A 42 -6.51 2.06 -14.08
CA ILE A 42 -6.10 0.66 -14.07
C ILE A 42 -4.66 0.63 -14.53
N ASN A 43 -3.75 0.24 -13.64
CA ASN A 43 -2.34 0.06 -13.92
C ASN A 43 -2.04 -1.43 -14.11
N ILE A 44 -1.31 -1.78 -15.16
CA ILE A 44 -0.96 -3.14 -15.54
C ILE A 44 0.56 -3.25 -15.53
N LYS A 45 1.09 -4.25 -14.83
CA LYS A 45 2.54 -4.51 -14.73
C LYS A 45 2.85 -5.95 -15.13
N GLU A 46 3.92 -6.17 -15.90
CA GLU A 46 4.36 -7.51 -16.33
C GLU A 46 5.05 -8.32 -15.21
N SER A 47 5.45 -7.67 -14.11
CA SER A 47 5.88 -8.36 -12.90
C SER A 47 5.68 -7.47 -11.68
N ARG A 48 5.84 -8.03 -10.47
CA ARG A 48 5.89 -7.23 -9.22
C ARG A 48 7.18 -6.41 -9.08
N ARG A 49 8.17 -6.55 -9.98
CA ARG A 49 9.46 -5.83 -9.95
C ARG A 49 9.42 -4.58 -10.83
N ILE A 50 10.48 -3.76 -10.72
CA ILE A 50 10.76 -2.57 -11.53
C ILE A 50 10.70 -2.96 -13.02
N GLY A 51 9.95 -2.20 -13.82
CA GLY A 51 9.76 -2.45 -15.23
C GLY A 51 8.68 -1.55 -15.85
N MET A 52 8.38 -1.81 -17.12
CA MET A 52 7.35 -1.09 -17.88
C MET A 52 5.97 -1.28 -17.24
N SER A 53 5.20 -0.19 -17.15
CA SER A 53 3.81 -0.23 -16.72
C SER A 53 2.89 0.43 -17.72
N TRP A 54 1.68 -0.09 -17.85
CA TRP A 54 0.67 0.38 -18.79
C TRP A 54 -0.56 0.79 -18.01
N GLU A 55 -1.05 1.99 -18.25
CA GLU A 55 -2.14 2.58 -17.49
C GLU A 55 -3.28 3.01 -18.39
N TYR A 56 -4.50 2.68 -18.00
CA TYR A 56 -5.69 3.39 -18.43
C TYR A 56 -6.09 4.36 -17.33
N SER A 57 -6.34 5.61 -17.66
CA SER A 57 -6.88 6.59 -16.71
C SER A 57 -8.07 7.32 -17.29
N TRP A 58 -9.05 7.63 -16.46
CA TRP A 58 -10.29 8.28 -16.89
C TRP A 58 -10.29 9.75 -16.51
N THR A 59 -10.62 10.60 -17.48
CA THR A 59 -10.62 12.06 -17.33
C THR A 59 -11.91 12.68 -17.89
N SER A 60 -12.34 13.77 -17.26
CA SER A 60 -13.42 14.62 -17.77
C SER A 60 -12.91 15.77 -18.63
N ASN A 61 -11.60 15.84 -18.88
CA ASN A 61 -11.00 16.88 -19.71
C ASN A 61 -10.79 16.38 -21.14
N PRO A 62 -11.57 16.86 -22.14
CA PRO A 62 -11.45 16.42 -23.52
C PRO A 62 -10.05 16.65 -24.13
N SER A 63 -9.31 17.65 -23.66
CA SER A 63 -7.98 17.97 -24.20
C SER A 63 -6.92 16.90 -23.90
N LYS A 64 -7.18 16.00 -22.96
CA LYS A 64 -6.26 14.92 -22.57
C LYS A 64 -6.55 13.60 -23.28
N VAL A 65 -7.68 13.48 -23.98
CA VAL A 65 -8.19 12.22 -24.51
C VAL A 65 -7.32 11.71 -25.65
N GLY A 66 -6.96 10.43 -25.64
CA GLY A 66 -6.10 9.82 -26.67
C GLY A 66 -4.62 10.23 -26.59
N LEU A 67 -4.26 11.12 -25.66
CA LEU A 67 -2.87 11.42 -25.38
C LEU A 67 -2.23 10.18 -24.74
N THR A 68 -1.23 9.62 -25.41
CA THR A 68 -0.34 8.65 -24.77
C THR A 68 0.76 9.42 -24.08
N THR A 69 0.74 9.45 -22.75
CA THR A 69 1.86 10.04 -21.99
C THR A 69 2.91 8.97 -21.76
N HIS A 70 4.11 9.23 -22.29
CA HIS A 70 5.32 8.49 -21.97
C HIS A 70 6.14 9.33 -21.01
N THR A 71 6.40 8.78 -19.84
CA THR A 71 7.14 9.50 -18.80
C THR A 71 8.15 8.55 -18.22
N ALA A 72 9.42 8.84 -18.46
CA ALA A 72 10.51 8.28 -17.69
C ALA A 72 10.56 9.05 -16.37
N ARG A 73 10.06 8.46 -15.28
CA ARG A 73 10.34 9.00 -13.95
C ARG A 73 11.69 8.46 -13.50
N LEU A 74 12.69 9.33 -13.44
CA LEU A 74 14.03 9.07 -12.87
C LEU A 74 14.66 7.77 -13.38
N ASP A 75 14.98 7.69 -14.67
CA ASP A 75 15.78 6.67 -15.38
C ASP A 75 15.51 5.16 -15.12
N LEU A 76 14.49 4.82 -14.32
CA LEU A 76 14.23 3.46 -13.81
C LEU A 76 12.79 3.00 -14.03
N TYR A 77 11.87 3.91 -14.37
CA TYR A 77 10.45 3.62 -14.59
C TYR A 77 9.95 4.27 -15.87
N SER A 78 9.64 3.45 -16.88
CA SER A 78 8.84 3.86 -18.03
C SER A 78 7.39 3.46 -17.80
N TYR A 79 6.46 4.40 -18.01
CA TYR A 79 5.04 4.09 -18.07
C TYR A 79 4.38 4.68 -19.31
N GLU A 80 3.45 3.94 -19.87
CA GLU A 80 2.57 4.38 -20.96
C GLU A 80 1.17 4.55 -20.39
N CYS A 81 0.60 5.75 -20.48
CA CYS A 81 -0.76 5.99 -20.01
C CYS A 81 -1.67 6.44 -21.15
N ILE A 82 -2.81 5.77 -21.29
CA ILE A 82 -3.90 6.13 -22.20
C ILE A 82 -4.98 6.82 -21.37
N HIS A 83 -5.27 8.08 -21.72
CA HIS A 83 -6.36 8.84 -21.12
C HIS A 83 -7.66 8.62 -21.90
N LEU A 84 -8.68 8.11 -21.20
CA LEU A 84 -10.03 7.87 -21.71
C LEU A 84 -10.98 8.95 -21.21
N PHE A 85 -11.79 9.51 -22.11
CA PHE A 85 -12.87 10.40 -21.72
C PHE A 85 -14.01 9.60 -21.06
N SER A 86 -14.53 10.09 -19.95
CA SER A 86 -15.77 9.57 -19.37
C SER A 86 -16.42 10.58 -18.45
N GLU A 87 -17.75 10.70 -18.53
CA GLU A 87 -18.57 11.43 -17.57
C GLU A 87 -18.77 10.63 -16.27
N SER A 88 -18.82 9.30 -16.36
CA SER A 88 -18.98 8.36 -15.23
C SER A 88 -17.70 7.57 -14.95
N ARG A 89 -16.62 8.32 -14.68
CA ARG A 89 -15.23 7.82 -14.67
C ARG A 89 -15.00 6.56 -13.85
N MET A 90 -15.55 6.50 -12.63
CA MET A 90 -15.37 5.33 -11.74
C MET A 90 -16.08 4.09 -12.28
N HIS A 91 -17.33 4.26 -12.72
CA HIS A 91 -18.13 3.15 -13.26
C HIS A 91 -17.53 2.62 -14.56
N ASP A 92 -17.06 3.51 -15.44
CA ASP A 92 -16.43 3.10 -16.70
C ASP A 92 -15.07 2.44 -16.47
N CYS A 93 -14.30 2.90 -15.47
CA CYS A 93 -13.10 2.21 -14.98
C CYS A 93 -13.41 0.77 -14.54
N MET A 94 -14.41 0.59 -13.67
CA MET A 94 -14.83 -0.73 -13.19
C MET A 94 -15.30 -1.63 -14.34
N LYS A 95 -16.10 -1.11 -15.29
CA LYS A 95 -16.50 -1.84 -16.49
C LYS A 95 -15.31 -2.24 -17.37
N TRP A 96 -14.30 -1.38 -17.48
CA TRP A 96 -13.11 -1.68 -18.25
C TRP A 96 -12.30 -2.81 -17.62
N TYR A 97 -12.26 -2.89 -16.29
CA TYR A 97 -11.65 -4.02 -15.59
C TYR A 97 -12.33 -5.35 -15.93
N GLU A 98 -13.66 -5.39 -16.09
CA GLU A 98 -14.40 -6.59 -16.51
C GLU A 98 -13.96 -7.10 -17.90
N ILE A 99 -13.49 -6.19 -18.76
CA ILE A 99 -12.94 -6.53 -20.09
C ILE A 99 -11.50 -7.04 -19.94
N ILE A 100 -10.67 -6.32 -19.17
CA ILE A 100 -9.24 -6.62 -19.00
C ILE A 100 -9.01 -7.95 -18.29
N LYS A 101 -9.73 -8.19 -17.18
CA LYS A 101 -9.54 -9.35 -16.30
C LYS A 101 -9.49 -10.68 -17.06
N PRO A 102 -10.51 -11.06 -17.87
CA PRO A 102 -10.47 -12.31 -18.61
C PRO A 102 -9.40 -12.33 -19.71
N VAL A 103 -9.15 -11.18 -20.35
CA VAL A 103 -8.22 -11.05 -21.49
C VAL A 103 -6.78 -11.26 -21.05
N LEU A 104 -6.38 -10.68 -19.93
CA LEU A 104 -5.02 -10.78 -19.40
C LEU A 104 -4.85 -11.89 -18.35
N GLY A 105 -5.95 -12.50 -17.89
CA GLY A 105 -5.90 -13.52 -16.84
C GLY A 105 -5.27 -13.00 -15.55
N CYS A 106 -5.49 -11.71 -15.25
CA CYS A 106 -4.85 -10.99 -14.16
C CYS A 106 -5.72 -10.91 -12.90
N GLN A 107 -5.08 -10.80 -11.75
CA GLN A 107 -5.71 -10.52 -10.45
C GLN A 107 -5.42 -9.09 -10.01
N ILE A 108 -6.26 -8.54 -9.11
CA ILE A 108 -5.98 -7.22 -8.52
C ILE A 108 -4.91 -7.43 -7.44
N GLY A 109 -3.69 -7.01 -7.74
CA GLY A 109 -2.58 -7.04 -6.79
C GLY A 109 -2.67 -5.93 -5.76
N HIS A 110 -3.19 -4.77 -6.16
CA HIS A 110 -3.31 -3.58 -5.30
C HIS A 110 -4.57 -2.80 -5.64
N ALA A 111 -5.27 -2.29 -4.62
CA ALA A 111 -6.41 -1.41 -4.78
C ALA A 111 -6.19 -0.09 -4.01
N SER A 112 -6.39 1.04 -4.67
CA SER A 112 -6.40 2.37 -4.06
C SER A 112 -7.82 2.93 -4.12
N VAL A 113 -8.39 3.29 -2.98
CA VAL A 113 -9.79 3.73 -2.87
C VAL A 113 -9.91 5.01 -2.05
N ASP A 114 -10.78 5.90 -2.51
CA ASP A 114 -11.26 7.04 -1.72
C ASP A 114 -12.65 6.70 -1.22
N ASN A 115 -12.87 6.88 0.07
CA ASN A 115 -14.13 6.66 0.75
C ASN A 115 -14.81 5.33 0.34
N PRO A 116 -14.31 4.19 0.85
CA PRO A 116 -14.66 2.84 0.35
C PRO A 116 -16.10 2.42 0.66
N LYS A 117 -17.05 3.03 -0.04
CA LYS A 117 -18.49 2.72 0.08
C LYS A 117 -18.74 1.22 -0.09
N PRO A 118 -19.83 0.68 0.49
CA PRO A 118 -20.14 -0.75 0.37
C PRO A 118 -20.18 -1.24 -1.07
N SER A 119 -20.69 -0.44 -2.01
CA SER A 119 -20.71 -0.79 -3.44
C SER A 119 -19.32 -1.00 -4.07
N ILE A 120 -18.30 -0.23 -3.65
CA ILE A 120 -16.91 -0.41 -4.13
C ILE A 120 -16.32 -1.65 -3.48
N THR A 121 -16.54 -1.81 -2.18
CA THR A 121 -16.07 -2.97 -1.41
C THR A 121 -16.66 -4.27 -1.95
N ASP A 122 -17.97 -4.33 -2.16
CA ASP A 122 -18.68 -5.50 -2.70
C ASP A 122 -18.23 -5.81 -4.12
N TRP A 123 -17.96 -4.79 -4.93
CA TRP A 123 -17.41 -4.98 -6.27
C TRP A 123 -15.98 -5.54 -6.21
N LEU A 124 -15.09 -5.01 -5.37
CA LEU A 124 -13.74 -5.59 -5.20
C LEU A 124 -13.85 -7.05 -4.72
N ARG A 125 -14.77 -7.32 -3.80
CA ARG A 125 -15.01 -8.64 -3.23
C ARG A 125 -15.53 -9.64 -4.24
N SER A 126 -16.44 -9.23 -5.13
CA SER A 126 -16.98 -10.10 -6.18
C SER A 126 -15.91 -10.59 -7.16
N HIS A 127 -14.76 -9.90 -7.20
CA HIS A 127 -13.64 -10.26 -8.05
C HIS A 127 -12.62 -11.18 -7.38
N GLN A 128 -12.41 -11.01 -6.07
CA GLN A 128 -11.44 -11.81 -5.31
C GLN A 128 -11.64 -11.79 -3.78
N ASP A 129 -11.59 -13.01 -3.22
CA ASP A 129 -10.93 -13.45 -1.99
C ASP A 129 -10.20 -12.42 -1.12
N SER A 130 -9.11 -11.97 -1.69
CA SER A 130 -8.01 -11.35 -0.98
C SER A 130 -7.25 -10.46 -1.92
N ILE A 131 -6.73 -9.35 -1.41
CA ILE A 131 -5.94 -8.38 -2.17
C ILE A 131 -4.54 -8.30 -1.57
N GLY A 132 -3.54 -8.26 -2.43
CA GLY A 132 -2.14 -8.15 -2.02
C GLY A 132 -1.85 -6.87 -1.26
N GLY A 133 -2.43 -5.74 -1.67
CA GLY A 133 -2.39 -4.51 -0.89
C GLY A 133 -3.56 -3.59 -1.12
N ILE A 134 -3.86 -2.76 -0.13
CA ILE A 134 -4.93 -1.78 -0.17
C ILE A 134 -4.39 -0.44 0.35
N SER A 135 -4.69 0.64 -0.38
CA SER A 135 -4.47 2.01 0.04
C SER A 135 -5.82 2.71 0.16
N ILE A 136 -6.10 3.26 1.34
CA ILE A 136 -7.30 4.07 1.60
C ILE A 136 -6.83 5.51 1.80
N LEU A 137 -7.16 6.38 0.83
CA LEU A 137 -6.68 7.77 0.85
C LEU A 137 -7.58 8.70 1.65
N GLU A 138 -8.86 8.35 1.80
CA GLU A 138 -9.87 9.03 2.60
C GLU A 138 -10.99 8.02 2.94
N GLY A 139 -11.76 8.27 3.99
CA GLY A 139 -12.96 7.47 4.29
C GLY A 139 -13.49 7.67 5.70
N ASP A 140 -14.79 7.43 5.88
CA ASP A 140 -15.38 7.28 7.20
C ASP A 140 -15.12 5.89 7.78
N GLU A 141 -15.18 5.80 9.11
CA GLU A 141 -14.87 4.59 9.87
C GLU A 141 -15.72 3.39 9.50
N GLU A 142 -17.01 3.58 9.29
CA GLU A 142 -17.94 2.48 9.02
C GLU A 142 -17.58 1.81 7.70
N ASN A 143 -17.32 2.60 6.67
CA ASN A 143 -16.92 2.11 5.36
C ASN A 143 -15.52 1.46 5.37
N VAL A 144 -14.56 2.04 6.10
CA VAL A 144 -13.22 1.44 6.25
C VAL A 144 -13.28 0.11 7.00
N LYS A 145 -14.03 0.04 8.11
CA LYS A 145 -14.24 -1.20 8.87
C LYS A 145 -14.95 -2.25 8.03
N TYR A 146 -15.96 -1.85 7.27
CA TYR A 146 -16.66 -2.74 6.35
C TYR A 146 -15.71 -3.34 5.32
N LEU A 147 -14.85 -2.52 4.70
CA LEU A 147 -13.85 -2.99 3.74
C LEU A 147 -12.88 -3.98 4.37
N LEU A 148 -12.27 -3.63 5.50
CA LEU A 148 -11.26 -4.47 6.16
C LEU A 148 -11.84 -5.79 6.70
N LYS A 149 -13.13 -5.83 7.03
CA LYS A 149 -13.84 -7.05 7.43
C LYS A 149 -14.25 -7.91 6.23
N THR A 150 -14.56 -7.30 5.10
CA THR A 150 -15.10 -7.99 3.92
C THR A 150 -14.00 -8.57 3.03
N ILE A 151 -12.85 -7.89 2.97
CA ILE A 151 -11.75 -8.22 2.07
C ILE A 151 -10.51 -8.57 2.89
N ARG A 152 -9.95 -9.77 2.65
CA ARG A 152 -8.72 -10.19 3.30
C ARG A 152 -7.51 -9.49 2.67
N VAL A 153 -6.82 -8.64 3.44
CA VAL A 153 -5.58 -7.96 3.02
C VAL A 153 -4.38 -8.80 3.44
N LEU A 154 -3.50 -9.16 2.50
CA LEU A 154 -2.41 -10.11 2.74
C LEU A 154 -0.99 -9.54 2.73
N GLY A 155 -0.82 -8.32 2.23
CA GLY A 155 0.49 -7.69 2.11
C GLY A 155 0.46 -6.32 2.76
N ASP A 156 0.15 -5.32 1.95
CA ASP A 156 0.38 -3.93 2.31
C ASP A 156 -0.95 -3.23 2.60
N LEU A 157 -1.07 -2.61 3.78
CA LEU A 157 -2.18 -1.73 4.12
C LEU A 157 -1.65 -0.32 4.33
N SER A 158 -2.16 0.64 3.57
CA SER A 158 -1.83 2.06 3.69
C SER A 158 -3.10 2.86 4.00
N LEU A 159 -3.07 3.65 5.06
CA LEU A 159 -4.21 4.45 5.53
C LEU A 159 -3.81 5.93 5.63
N LYS A 160 -4.57 6.78 4.95
CA LYS A 160 -4.51 8.24 5.07
C LYS A 160 -5.86 8.80 5.47
N ILE A 161 -6.39 8.33 6.59
CA ILE A 161 -7.71 8.75 7.06
C ILE A 161 -7.55 9.80 8.16
N SER A 162 -8.43 10.82 8.16
CA SER A 162 -8.39 11.86 9.19
C SER A 162 -8.64 11.25 10.59
N PRO A 163 -8.00 11.78 11.64
CA PRO A 163 -8.13 11.26 12.98
C PRO A 163 -9.49 11.72 13.51
N ARG A 164 -10.47 10.82 13.43
CA ARG A 164 -11.55 10.80 14.41
C ARG A 164 -11.35 9.54 15.22
N SER A 165 -11.85 9.52 16.45
CA SER A 165 -11.58 8.52 17.49
C SER A 165 -11.90 7.07 17.07
N TYR A 166 -11.06 6.48 16.22
CA TYR A 166 -11.27 5.15 15.65
C TYR A 166 -10.38 4.16 16.37
N GLN A 167 -10.98 3.26 17.14
CA GLN A 167 -10.32 1.99 17.42
C GLN A 167 -10.48 1.11 16.18
N LEU A 168 -9.52 1.24 15.26
CA LEU A 168 -9.44 0.36 14.10
C LEU A 168 -8.75 -0.94 14.52
N GLU A 169 -9.38 -2.07 14.24
CA GLU A 169 -8.73 -3.37 14.32
C GLU A 169 -8.08 -3.68 12.97
N PHE A 170 -6.80 -4.02 12.99
CA PHE A 170 -6.05 -4.31 11.78
C PHE A 170 -6.15 -5.80 11.45
N PRO A 171 -6.29 -6.16 10.15
CA PRO A 171 -6.23 -7.54 9.72
C PRO A 171 -4.93 -8.23 10.18
N GLU A 172 -5.03 -9.50 10.55
CA GLU A 172 -3.86 -10.32 10.83
C GLU A 172 -3.11 -10.67 9.53
N GLY A 173 -1.79 -10.88 9.65
CA GLY A 173 -0.97 -11.36 8.52
C GLY A 173 -0.48 -10.27 7.56
N LEU A 174 -0.66 -8.98 7.91
CA LEU A 174 -0.09 -7.87 7.14
C LEU A 174 1.43 -7.96 7.09
N THR A 175 1.98 -7.76 5.89
CA THR A 175 3.43 -7.64 5.69
C THR A 175 3.90 -6.21 5.94
N ARG A 176 3.08 -5.21 5.58
CA ARG A 176 3.36 -3.79 5.78
C ARG A 176 2.12 -3.05 6.23
N LEU A 177 2.28 -2.16 7.20
CA LEU A 177 1.28 -1.19 7.63
C LEU A 177 1.89 0.21 7.52
N GLU A 178 1.24 1.09 6.76
CA GLU A 178 1.58 2.51 6.66
C GLU A 178 0.36 3.33 7.08
N ILE A 179 0.54 4.23 8.04
CA ILE A 179 -0.52 5.13 8.50
C ILE A 179 0.04 6.55 8.46
N ASP A 180 -0.51 7.39 7.60
CA ASP A 180 -0.09 8.78 7.42
C ASP A 180 -0.61 9.70 8.55
N THR A 181 -1.65 9.27 9.27
CA THR A 181 -2.25 10.00 10.39
C THR A 181 -2.40 9.08 11.59
N ALA A 182 -1.26 8.67 12.13
CA ALA A 182 -1.12 7.64 13.16
C ALA A 182 -1.56 8.08 14.56
N GLU A 183 -2.26 9.22 14.70
CA GLU A 183 -3.01 9.57 15.92
C GLU A 183 -4.04 8.50 16.31
N LEU A 184 -4.38 7.60 15.36
CA LEU A 184 -5.26 6.45 15.54
C LEU A 184 -4.65 5.28 16.32
N ILE A 185 -3.32 5.23 16.46
CA ILE A 185 -2.61 4.14 17.14
C ILE A 185 -2.11 4.65 18.49
N ASN A 186 -2.71 4.14 19.57
CA ASN A 186 -2.15 4.31 20.90
C ASN A 186 -1.09 3.24 21.22
N TYR A 187 -0.42 3.38 22.36
CA TYR A 187 0.67 2.49 22.76
C TYR A 187 0.22 1.01 22.89
N ASP A 188 -0.93 0.75 23.50
CA ASP A 188 -1.46 -0.61 23.65
C ASP A 188 -1.82 -1.25 22.30
N GLN A 189 -2.30 -0.48 21.34
CA GLN A 189 -2.55 -0.95 19.98
C GLN A 189 -1.23 -1.26 19.28
N LEU A 190 -0.22 -0.38 19.39
CA LEU A 190 1.10 -0.61 18.81
C LEU A 190 1.66 -1.96 19.27
N LEU A 191 1.71 -2.22 20.58
CA LEU A 191 2.26 -3.46 21.15
C LEU A 191 1.54 -4.74 20.69
N ARG A 192 0.26 -4.64 20.30
CA ARG A 192 -0.56 -5.76 19.82
C ARG A 192 -0.40 -6.02 18.32
N LEU A 193 0.19 -5.11 17.55
CA LEU A 193 0.33 -5.26 16.10
C LEU A 193 1.30 -6.39 15.75
N LYS A 194 0.83 -7.33 14.92
CA LYS A 194 1.65 -8.42 14.37
C LYS A 194 1.98 -8.15 12.91
N VAL A 195 2.81 -7.13 12.67
CA VAL A 195 3.20 -6.67 11.33
C VAL A 195 4.72 -6.61 11.21
N ARG A 196 5.25 -6.99 10.03
CA ARG A 196 6.70 -7.03 9.78
C ARG A 196 7.31 -5.66 9.51
N ASN A 197 6.61 -4.79 8.80
CA ASN A 197 7.08 -3.45 8.48
C ASN A 197 6.00 -2.45 8.88
N ILE A 198 6.35 -1.48 9.73
CA ILE A 198 5.41 -0.50 10.26
C ILE A 198 5.94 0.90 9.91
N ASN A 199 5.10 1.77 9.35
CA ASN A 199 5.38 3.19 9.17
C ASN A 199 4.22 4.01 9.75
N LEU A 200 4.50 4.80 10.80
CA LEU A 200 3.53 5.59 11.54
C LEU A 200 3.91 7.06 11.50
N ARG A 201 3.31 7.80 10.57
CA ARG A 201 3.47 9.27 10.47
C ARG A 201 2.38 9.97 11.25
N GLY A 202 2.70 11.10 11.88
CA GLY A 202 1.78 11.84 12.74
C GLY A 202 1.36 11.05 13.97
N SER A 203 2.26 10.25 14.53
CA SER A 203 2.02 9.52 15.77
C SER A 203 1.85 10.47 16.96
N ILE A 204 0.97 10.12 17.91
CA ILE A 204 0.83 10.80 19.20
C ILE A 204 1.70 10.19 20.31
N LEU A 205 2.44 9.12 20.01
CA LEU A 205 3.24 8.42 21.02
C LEU A 205 4.33 9.33 21.59
N THR A 206 4.46 9.28 22.91
CA THR A 206 5.48 9.98 23.67
C THR A 206 6.84 9.29 23.55
N ASN A 207 7.92 10.02 23.85
CA ASN A 207 9.27 9.44 23.91
C ASN A 207 9.36 8.25 24.88
N GLN A 208 8.61 8.30 25.99
CA GLN A 208 8.54 7.23 26.98
C GLN A 208 7.84 5.98 26.45
N GLU A 209 6.74 6.14 25.70
CA GLU A 209 6.06 5.02 25.04
C GLU A 209 6.93 4.40 23.95
N ILE A 210 7.64 5.21 23.17
CA ILE A 210 8.58 4.70 22.15
C ILE A 210 9.75 3.95 22.83
N ASN A 211 10.31 4.49 23.93
CA ASN A 211 11.30 3.78 24.74
C ASN A 211 10.74 2.45 25.29
N GLY A 212 9.50 2.46 25.78
CA GLY A 212 8.80 1.26 26.27
C GLY A 212 8.62 0.20 25.19
N PHE A 213 8.25 0.62 23.97
CA PHE A 213 8.20 -0.26 22.80
C PHE A 213 9.56 -0.89 22.51
N LEU A 214 10.64 -0.11 22.50
CA LEU A 214 11.99 -0.64 22.27
C LEU A 214 12.41 -1.64 23.35
N LYS A 215 12.11 -1.35 24.63
CA LYS A 215 12.36 -2.26 25.75
C LYS A 215 11.58 -3.57 25.59
N SER A 216 10.30 -3.50 25.23
CA SER A 216 9.45 -4.68 24.98
C SER A 216 9.95 -5.52 23.80
N TRP A 217 10.43 -4.88 22.73
CA TRP A 217 11.07 -5.58 21.63
C TRP A 217 12.38 -6.24 22.08
N MET A 218 13.23 -5.52 22.82
CA MET A 218 14.51 -6.05 23.35
C MET A 218 14.31 -7.23 24.30
N SER A 219 13.23 -7.25 25.10
CA SER A 219 12.91 -8.36 26.00
C SER A 219 12.16 -9.53 25.34
N CYS A 220 11.92 -9.46 24.02
CA CYS A 220 11.17 -10.47 23.27
C CYS A 220 9.68 -10.59 23.70
N GLU A 221 9.11 -9.54 24.29
CA GLU A 221 7.70 -9.50 24.72
C GLU A 221 6.75 -9.13 23.58
N SER A 222 7.21 -8.37 22.59
CA SER A 222 6.41 -7.93 21.46
C SER A 222 7.17 -8.00 20.13
N HIS A 223 6.44 -7.97 19.01
CA HIS A 223 7.00 -7.75 17.68
C HIS A 223 8.13 -8.72 17.25
N LEU A 224 7.96 -10.02 17.55
CA LEU A 224 8.99 -11.06 17.29
C LEU A 224 9.43 -11.15 15.82
N ASP A 225 8.49 -10.91 14.90
CA ASP A 225 8.68 -10.97 13.43
C ASP A 225 8.92 -9.60 12.77
N LEU A 226 9.09 -8.54 13.57
CA LEU A 226 9.38 -7.21 13.05
C LEU A 226 10.66 -7.23 12.22
N LYS A 227 10.65 -6.48 11.14
CA LYS A 227 11.79 -6.20 10.26
C LYS A 227 12.17 -4.74 10.31
N SER A 228 11.17 -3.85 10.32
CA SER A 228 11.42 -2.42 10.47
C SER A 228 10.22 -1.69 11.08
N ILE A 229 10.50 -0.62 11.83
CA ILE A 229 9.50 0.37 12.21
C ILE A 229 10.04 1.79 11.99
N GLU A 230 9.22 2.63 11.37
CA GLU A 230 9.43 4.07 11.24
C GLU A 230 8.32 4.79 11.99
N ILE A 231 8.67 5.73 12.86
CA ILE A 231 7.71 6.49 13.65
C ILE A 231 8.14 7.94 13.80
N ASP A 232 7.20 8.86 13.57
CA ASP A 232 7.41 10.29 13.87
C ASP A 232 7.69 10.46 15.36
N ILE A 233 8.67 11.29 15.71
CA ILE A 233 9.02 11.62 17.10
C ILE A 233 8.82 13.11 17.39
N PRO A 234 8.39 13.49 18.60
CA PRO A 234 8.32 14.90 19.01
C PRO A 234 9.69 15.59 18.93
N LEU A 235 9.71 16.89 18.59
CA LEU A 235 10.97 17.66 18.47
C LEU A 235 11.55 18.04 19.84
N SER A 236 12.89 17.95 19.93
CA SER A 236 13.80 18.27 21.05
C SER A 236 13.84 17.27 22.23
N LYS A 237 15.05 16.86 22.63
CA LYS A 237 15.39 15.86 23.68
C LYS A 237 14.94 14.41 23.48
N ALA A 238 14.17 14.12 22.43
CA ALA A 238 13.68 12.78 22.13
C ALA A 238 14.76 11.69 22.10
N VAL A 239 15.95 11.97 21.55
CA VAL A 239 17.02 10.96 21.48
C VAL A 239 17.43 10.46 22.86
N ASN A 240 17.65 11.36 23.82
CA ASN A 240 18.13 10.97 25.15
C ASN A 240 17.06 10.20 25.94
N GLU A 241 15.79 10.59 25.80
CA GLU A 241 14.67 9.92 26.47
C GLU A 241 14.36 8.57 25.84
N ILE A 242 14.40 8.48 24.50
CA ILE A 242 14.14 7.24 23.77
C ILE A 242 15.29 6.25 23.95
N MET A 243 16.53 6.72 23.92
CA MET A 243 17.74 5.88 24.00
C MET A 243 18.21 5.63 25.43
N ASP A 244 17.38 5.87 26.45
CA ASP A 244 17.60 5.40 27.82
C ASP A 244 17.39 3.87 27.93
N LEU A 245 18.32 3.14 27.31
CA LEU A 245 18.36 1.69 27.16
C LEU A 245 19.79 1.23 26.81
N PRO A 246 20.18 -0.04 27.05
CA PRO A 246 21.49 -0.54 26.66
C PRO A 246 21.70 -0.50 25.14
N HIS A 247 22.71 0.26 24.68
CA HIS A 247 23.02 0.42 23.27
C HIS A 247 24.51 0.61 23.01
N GLU A 248 24.92 0.37 21.76
CA GLU A 248 26.22 0.72 21.20
C GLU A 248 26.05 1.93 20.27
N VAL A 249 26.91 2.94 20.41
CA VAL A 249 26.91 4.10 19.50
C VAL A 249 27.71 3.75 18.24
N THR A 250 27.11 3.96 17.08
CA THR A 250 27.72 3.69 15.77
C THR A 250 27.88 4.98 14.96
N LYS A 251 28.50 4.89 13.77
CA LYS A 251 28.66 6.06 12.87
C LYS A 251 27.33 6.64 12.37
N ILE A 252 26.27 5.82 12.31
CA ILE A 252 25.02 6.17 11.64
C ILE A 252 23.81 6.19 12.59
N GLY A 253 24.02 5.92 13.88
CA GLY A 253 22.97 5.83 14.88
C GLY A 253 23.35 4.92 16.03
N TYR A 254 22.41 4.15 16.53
CA TYR A 254 22.56 3.31 17.71
C TYR A 254 22.26 1.86 17.35
N LYS A 255 22.97 0.94 17.98
CA LYS A 255 22.71 -0.49 17.86
C LYS A 255 22.18 -1.03 19.18
N ILE A 256 21.05 -1.70 19.13
CA ILE A 256 20.41 -2.34 20.28
C ILE A 256 20.35 -3.85 20.08
N LYS A 257 20.35 -4.60 21.18
CA LYS A 257 20.33 -6.07 21.16
C LYS A 257 19.08 -6.60 21.81
N ARG A 258 18.47 -7.59 21.18
CA ARG A 258 17.34 -8.34 21.70
C ARG A 258 17.82 -9.54 22.51
N CYS A 259 16.96 -10.05 23.40
CA CYS A 259 17.22 -11.17 24.31
C CYS A 259 17.73 -12.44 23.58
N ASP A 260 17.29 -12.64 22.33
CA ASP A 260 17.67 -13.76 21.46
C ASP A 260 18.88 -13.46 20.55
N ARG A 261 19.64 -12.42 20.87
CA ARG A 261 20.84 -11.95 20.15
C ARG A 261 20.57 -11.34 18.76
N LYS A 262 19.32 -11.09 18.38
CA LYS A 262 19.06 -10.24 17.20
C LYS A 262 19.52 -8.81 17.48
N GLU A 263 20.04 -8.15 16.46
CA GLU A 263 20.49 -6.77 16.54
C GLU A 263 19.57 -5.89 15.69
N ALA A 264 19.37 -4.65 16.12
CA ALA A 264 18.68 -3.64 15.33
C ALA A 264 19.46 -2.34 15.33
N ASN A 265 19.44 -1.67 14.17
CA ASN A 265 19.98 -0.33 13.99
C ASN A 265 18.84 0.68 14.18
N VAL A 266 19.02 1.59 15.12
CA VAL A 266 18.12 2.70 15.43
C VAL A 266 18.77 3.99 14.92
N THR A 267 18.13 4.64 13.97
CA THR A 267 18.58 5.91 13.41
C THR A 267 17.53 6.99 13.63
N PHE A 268 18.01 8.22 13.75
CA PHE A 268 17.17 9.40 13.90
C PHE A 268 17.37 10.26 12.67
N GLY A 269 16.29 10.55 11.97
CA GLY A 269 16.33 11.31 10.72
C GLY A 269 15.56 12.62 10.82
N LEU A 270 15.92 13.54 9.94
CA LEU A 270 15.14 14.73 9.63
C LEU A 270 14.84 14.67 8.13
N TRP A 271 13.60 14.32 7.79
CA TRP A 271 13.09 14.54 6.44
C TRP A 271 12.16 15.74 6.48
N THR A 272 10.85 15.53 6.43
CA THR A 272 9.85 16.58 6.65
C THR A 272 9.53 16.77 8.14
N ARG A 273 9.72 15.72 8.94
CA ARG A 273 9.57 15.68 10.40
C ARG A 273 10.69 14.82 11.00
N PRO A 274 11.04 15.02 12.29
CA PRO A 274 11.90 14.07 13.00
C PRO A 274 11.22 12.72 13.09
N TYR A 275 11.98 11.66 12.87
CA TYR A 275 11.52 10.29 13.03
C TYR A 275 12.61 9.41 13.64
N LEU A 276 12.16 8.32 14.23
CA LEU A 276 12.98 7.17 14.58
C LEU A 276 12.75 6.08 13.53
N TYR A 277 13.84 5.49 13.05
CA TYR A 277 13.80 4.31 12.20
C TYR A 277 14.58 3.18 12.87
N LEU A 278 13.91 2.05 13.09
CA LEU A 278 14.51 0.81 13.55
C LEU A 278 14.49 -0.20 12.40
N SER A 279 15.64 -0.79 12.09
CA SER A 279 15.78 -1.89 11.12
C SER A 279 16.51 -3.06 11.76
N ILE A 280 16.00 -4.27 11.55
CA ILE A 280 16.52 -5.51 12.12
C ILE A 280 17.29 -6.25 11.04
N ASP A 281 18.52 -6.64 11.37
CA ASP A 281 19.42 -7.38 10.48
C ASP A 281 19.08 -8.88 10.41
#